data_AF-A0A7S2KH67-F1
#
_entry.id   AF-A0A7S2KH67-F1
#
_cell.length_a   1.000
_cell.length_b   1.000
_cell.length_c   1.000
_cell.angle_alpha   90.00
_cell.angle_beta   90.00
_cell.angle_gamma   90.00
#
_symmetry.space_group_name_H-M   'P 1'
#
loop_
_entity.id
_entity.type
_entity.pdbx_description
1 polymer ?
#
loop_
_entity_poly.entity_id
_entity_poly.type
_entity_poly.pdbx_seq_one_letter_code
_entity_poly.pdbx_strand_id
1 'polypeptide(L)'
;LQQNKTIMHFLSQRLARAVGLFLLGVTSQAHSASAYECFGADGNDLKTSVNAYFEDPNAWSSTDDYARYGPMEDWCTEFVTNMDSLFGFKETFNPNIT
;
A
#
# COMPACT_ATOMS: atom_id res chain seq x y z
N LEU A 1 -3.25 15.92 35.88
CA LEU A 1 -3.69 15.49 34.54
C LEU A 1 -2.46 15.18 33.66
N GLN A 2 -1.74 14.07 33.87
CA GLN A 2 -0.55 13.77 33.03
C GLN A 2 -0.07 12.30 32.97
N GLN A 3 -0.73 11.36 33.66
CA GLN A 3 -0.25 9.97 33.82
C GLN A 3 -0.73 8.99 32.72
N ASN A 4 -1.39 9.47 31.66
CA ASN A 4 -2.06 8.65 30.65
C ASN A 4 -1.46 8.78 29.23
N LYS A 5 -0.20 9.23 29.11
CA LYS A 5 0.47 9.45 27.79
C LYS A 5 1.79 8.68 27.61
N THR A 6 2.05 7.70 28.48
CA THR A 6 3.35 7.00 28.63
C THR A 6 3.27 5.50 28.29
N ILE A 7 2.07 4.96 28.03
CA ILE A 7 1.82 3.54 27.77
C ILE A 7 1.35 3.40 26.32
N MET A 8 1.71 2.30 25.64
CA MET A 8 1.53 2.06 24.19
C MET A 8 2.49 2.81 23.25
N HIS A 9 3.60 3.32 23.78
CA HIS A 9 4.87 2.91 23.16
C HIS A 9 5.05 1.41 23.46
N PHE A 10 5.57 0.62 22.50
CA PHE A 10 5.78 -0.85 22.57
C PHE A 10 4.51 -1.75 22.56
N LEU A 11 3.87 -1.88 21.40
CA LEU A 11 3.53 -3.16 20.74
C LEU A 11 3.50 -2.87 19.21
N SER A 12 4.04 -3.67 18.29
CA SER A 12 4.80 -4.92 18.37
C SER A 12 6.12 -4.80 17.57
N GLN A 13 7.04 -5.76 17.70
CA GLN A 13 8.34 -5.77 17.01
C GLN A 13 8.51 -6.94 16.02
N ARG A 14 8.98 -6.62 14.81
CA ARG A 14 9.96 -7.39 14.00
C ARG A 14 9.75 -8.91 13.80
N LEU A 15 9.17 -9.26 12.65
CA LEU A 15 9.59 -10.36 11.76
C LEU A 15 9.37 -9.83 10.32
N ALA A 16 10.18 -10.05 9.28
CA ALA A 16 11.52 -10.62 9.06
C ALA A 16 11.91 -10.26 7.58
N ARG A 17 13.15 -10.19 7.05
CA ARG A 17 14.59 -10.25 7.44
C ARG A 17 15.37 -9.82 6.16
N ALA A 18 16.63 -9.34 6.12
CA ALA A 18 17.58 -8.76 7.09
C ALA A 18 18.83 -8.25 6.33
N VAL A 19 19.81 -7.66 7.06
CA VAL A 19 21.17 -7.25 6.60
C VAL A 19 21.24 -5.96 5.75
N GLY A 20 21.79 -4.90 6.36
CA GLY A 20 22.12 -3.63 5.72
C GLY A 20 22.35 -2.56 6.79
N LEU A 21 23.59 -2.11 6.97
CA LEU A 21 23.96 -1.13 8.00
C LEU A 21 24.46 0.17 7.34
N PHE A 22 24.32 1.27 8.08
CA PHE A 22 25.13 2.50 8.02
C PHE A 22 24.59 3.75 7.28
N LEU A 23 24.10 4.68 8.12
CA LEU A 23 24.24 6.15 8.11
C LEU A 23 23.73 7.07 6.96
N LEU A 24 23.07 8.14 7.45
CA LEU A 24 23.12 9.55 7.00
C LEU A 24 22.61 9.95 5.59
N GLY A 25 21.47 10.66 5.61
CA GLY A 25 21.29 11.88 4.80
C GLY A 25 20.09 11.91 3.86
N VAL A 26 19.21 12.92 4.07
CA VAL A 26 18.35 13.64 3.09
C VAL A 26 17.69 12.78 1.99
N THR A 27 16.37 12.59 1.95
CA THR A 27 15.34 13.61 1.58
C THR A 27 13.99 13.32 2.26
N SER A 28 13.13 14.28 2.64
CA SER A 28 12.59 15.46 1.93
C SER A 28 11.37 15.21 1.02
N GLN A 29 10.38 14.45 1.47
CA GLN A 29 8.97 14.81 1.23
C GLN A 29 8.11 14.40 2.43
N ALA A 30 7.26 15.30 2.91
CA ALA A 30 6.29 15.03 3.96
C ALA A 30 4.88 15.04 3.35
N HIS A 31 4.56 14.00 2.57
CA HIS A 31 3.16 13.61 2.44
C HIS A 31 2.66 13.11 3.80
N SER A 32 1.37 13.31 4.08
CA SER A 32 0.70 12.60 5.18
C SER A 32 0.74 11.12 4.85
N ALA A 33 1.73 10.40 5.38
CA ALA A 33 2.02 9.05 4.94
C ALA A 33 0.80 8.15 5.15
N SER A 34 0.25 7.60 4.06
CA SER A 34 -0.53 6.38 4.16
C SER A 34 0.38 5.29 4.75
N ALA A 35 -0.19 4.26 5.37
CA ALA A 35 0.60 3.14 5.89
C ALA A 35 1.13 2.23 4.77
N TYR A 36 0.93 2.60 3.50
CA TYR A 36 1.02 1.76 2.32
C TYR A 36 2.10 2.27 1.37
N GLU A 37 2.70 1.37 0.61
CA GLU A 37 3.70 1.67 -0.40
C GLU A 37 3.05 2.15 -1.71
N CYS A 38 3.78 2.96 -2.47
CA CYS A 38 3.39 3.34 -3.83
C CYS A 38 3.81 2.26 -4.84
N PHE A 39 2.96 2.04 -5.85
CA PHE A 39 3.24 1.07 -6.91
C PHE A 39 4.46 1.47 -7.76
N GLY A 40 5.22 0.46 -8.20
CA GLY A 40 6.40 0.63 -9.03
C GLY A 40 6.12 1.22 -10.41
N ALA A 41 7.12 1.89 -10.99
CA ALA A 41 6.96 2.66 -12.22
C ALA A 41 6.58 1.83 -13.46
N ASP A 42 6.81 0.52 -13.44
CA ASP A 42 6.43 -0.42 -14.50
C ASP A 42 4.94 -0.81 -14.48
N GLY A 43 4.23 -0.56 -13.37
CA GLY A 43 2.84 -0.96 -13.17
C GLY A 43 2.61 -2.47 -13.04
N ASN A 44 3.64 -3.29 -12.88
CA ASN A 44 3.50 -4.75 -12.83
C ASN A 44 2.80 -5.22 -11.55
N ASP A 45 3.21 -4.70 -10.39
CA ASP A 45 2.56 -4.95 -9.11
C ASP A 45 1.10 -4.46 -9.15
N LEU A 46 0.84 -3.25 -9.67
CA LEU A 46 -0.52 -2.69 -9.81
C LEU A 46 -1.44 -3.58 -10.67
N LYS A 47 -0.93 -4.10 -11.80
CA LYS A 47 -1.68 -5.04 -12.66
C LYS A 47 -1.94 -6.37 -11.97
N THR A 48 -1.06 -6.79 -11.05
CA THR A 48 -1.23 -8.01 -10.26
C THR A 48 -2.30 -7.80 -9.18
N SER A 49 -2.15 -6.77 -8.35
CA SER A 49 -3.11 -6.39 -7.30
C SER A 49 -4.50 -6.07 -7.85
N VAL A 50 -4.61 -5.40 -9.00
CA VAL A 50 -5.89 -5.23 -9.71
C VAL A 50 -6.53 -6.57 -10.07
N ASN A 51 -5.79 -7.51 -10.65
CA ASN A 51 -6.38 -8.80 -11.00
C ASN A 51 -6.82 -9.59 -9.76
N ALA A 52 -5.99 -9.63 -8.71
CA ALA A 52 -6.34 -10.25 -7.42
C ALA A 52 -7.61 -9.63 -6.79
N TYR A 53 -7.73 -8.31 -6.78
CA TYR A 53 -8.94 -7.61 -6.31
C TYR A 53 -10.19 -8.03 -7.10
N PHE A 54 -10.07 -8.23 -8.41
CA PHE A 54 -11.20 -8.67 -9.26
C PHE A 54 -11.50 -10.17 -9.23
N GLU A 55 -10.59 -11.00 -8.69
CA GLU A 55 -10.85 -12.44 -8.50
C GLU A 55 -11.72 -12.68 -7.26
N ASP A 56 -11.43 -12.01 -6.13
CA ASP A 56 -12.37 -11.91 -4.99
C ASP A 56 -12.16 -10.61 -4.18
N PRO A 57 -13.01 -9.59 -4.36
CA PRO A 57 -12.96 -8.34 -3.58
C PRO A 57 -13.10 -8.53 -2.07
N ASN A 58 -13.74 -9.62 -1.61
CA ASN A 58 -13.93 -9.92 -0.19
C ASN A 58 -12.63 -10.44 0.43
N ALA A 59 -11.89 -11.27 -0.32
CA ALA A 59 -10.60 -11.81 0.10
C ALA A 59 -9.48 -10.76 0.12
N TRP A 60 -9.58 -9.67 -0.66
CA TRP A 60 -8.57 -8.62 -0.78
C TRP A 60 -7.98 -8.19 0.57
N SER A 61 -8.83 -7.88 1.54
CA SER A 61 -8.46 -7.44 2.90
C SER A 61 -7.63 -8.43 3.73
N SER A 62 -7.46 -9.67 3.26
CA SER A 62 -6.69 -10.74 3.89
C SER A 62 -5.45 -11.16 3.08
N THR A 63 -5.06 -10.38 2.06
CA THR A 63 -3.86 -10.62 1.24
C THR A 63 -2.62 -9.92 1.81
N ASP A 64 -1.43 -10.45 1.48
CA ASP A 64 -0.16 -9.76 1.74
C ASP A 64 -0.07 -8.43 0.97
N ASP A 65 -0.64 -8.37 -0.24
CA ASP A 65 -0.77 -7.15 -1.05
C ASP A 65 -1.57 -6.06 -0.34
N TYR A 66 -2.68 -6.39 0.34
CA TYR A 66 -3.44 -5.41 1.12
C TYR A 66 -2.63 -4.86 2.31
N ALA A 67 -1.80 -5.68 2.95
CA ALA A 67 -0.89 -5.21 3.99
C ALA A 67 0.21 -4.26 3.46
N ARG A 68 0.46 -4.25 2.15
CA ARG A 68 1.47 -3.43 1.47
C ARG A 68 0.89 -2.18 0.77
N TYR A 69 -0.20 -2.33 0.02
CA TYR A 69 -0.80 -1.30 -0.83
C TYR A 69 -2.14 -0.76 -0.30
N GLY A 70 -2.78 -1.47 0.65
CA GLY A 70 -4.00 -1.02 1.31
C GLY A 70 -5.30 -1.26 0.53
N PRO A 71 -6.40 -0.63 0.97
CA PRO A 71 -7.66 -0.63 0.22
C PRO A 71 -7.48 0.16 -1.08
N MET A 72 -8.30 -0.16 -2.09
CA MET A 72 -8.12 0.30 -3.47
C MET A 72 -8.26 1.82 -3.63
N GLU A 73 -9.05 2.45 -2.76
CA GLU A 73 -9.22 3.89 -2.63
C GLU A 73 -7.96 4.63 -2.14
N ASP A 74 -7.04 3.95 -1.43
CA ASP A 74 -5.79 4.50 -0.91
C ASP A 74 -4.56 4.21 -1.82
N TRP A 75 -4.75 3.51 -2.96
CA TRP A 75 -3.67 3.03 -3.82
C TRP A 75 -2.81 4.16 -4.42
N CYS A 76 -1.61 4.35 -3.86
CA CYS A 76 -0.65 5.32 -4.36
C CYS A 76 -0.06 4.88 -5.72
N THR A 77 -0.48 5.55 -6.79
CA THR A 77 -0.02 5.31 -8.16
C THR A 77 0.96 6.37 -8.69
N GLU A 78 1.52 7.21 -7.80
CA GLU A 78 2.35 8.39 -8.12
C GLU A 78 3.45 8.14 -9.17
N PHE A 79 4.10 6.98 -9.12
CA PHE A 79 5.23 6.65 -10.00
C PHE A 79 4.85 5.83 -11.24
N VAL A 80 3.62 5.32 -11.34
CA VAL A 80 3.22 4.32 -12.34
C VAL A 80 3.15 4.95 -13.73
N THR A 81 4.04 4.52 -14.64
CA THR A 81 4.13 5.08 -16.00
C THR A 81 3.30 4.32 -17.04
N ASN A 82 2.86 3.09 -16.72
CA ASN A 82 2.10 2.25 -17.64
C ASN A 82 0.79 1.74 -17.00
N MET A 83 -0.33 2.27 -17.48
CA MET A 83 -1.70 1.88 -17.09
C MET A 83 -2.39 0.99 -18.15
N ASP A 84 -1.65 0.48 -19.13
CA ASP A 84 -2.22 -0.16 -20.32
C ASP A 84 -3.09 -1.37 -19.95
N SER A 85 -4.33 -1.35 -20.46
CA SER A 85 -5.35 -2.39 -20.27
C SER A 85 -5.70 -2.75 -18.82
N LEU A 86 -5.32 -1.94 -17.82
CA LEU A 86 -5.46 -2.25 -16.39
C LEU A 86 -6.88 -2.71 -15.99
N PHE A 87 -7.90 -2.00 -16.47
CA PHE A 87 -9.32 -2.34 -16.27
C PHE A 87 -10.00 -2.88 -17.55
N GLY A 88 -9.23 -3.25 -18.58
CA GLY A 88 -9.70 -3.45 -19.96
C GLY A 88 -10.72 -4.58 -20.19
N PHE A 89 -10.94 -5.44 -19.19
CA PHE A 89 -11.94 -6.53 -19.20
C PHE A 89 -12.78 -6.55 -17.92
N LYS A 90 -12.86 -5.44 -17.18
CA LYS A 90 -13.55 -5.34 -15.88
C LYS A 90 -14.90 -4.63 -16.04
N GLU A 91 -15.71 -5.10 -17.00
CA GLU A 91 -16.85 -4.38 -17.58
C GLU A 91 -17.96 -3.95 -16.60
N THR A 92 -18.08 -4.61 -15.45
CA THR A 92 -19.09 -4.35 -14.41
C THR A 92 -18.58 -3.49 -13.25
N PHE A 93 -17.34 -2.99 -13.33
CA PHE A 93 -16.71 -2.26 -12.23
C PHE A 93 -17.14 -0.79 -12.17
N ASN A 94 -17.86 -0.44 -11.10
CA ASN A 94 -18.14 0.95 -10.74
C ASN A 94 -18.20 1.08 -9.21
N PRO A 95 -17.05 1.27 -8.53
CA PRO A 95 -17.05 1.61 -7.11
C PRO A 95 -17.66 3.00 -6.91
N ASN A 96 -18.25 3.25 -5.74
CA ASN A 96 -18.76 4.58 -5.43
C ASN A 96 -17.58 5.52 -5.17
N ILE A 97 -17.36 6.48 -6.07
CA ILE A 97 -16.51 7.64 -5.79
C ILE A 97 -17.24 8.60 -4.85
N THR A 98 -16.55 9.12 -3.84
CA THR A 98 -17.11 9.94 -2.74
C THR A 98 -16.25 11.15 -2.45
#